data_AF-A0A925M833-F1
#
_entry.id   AF-A0A925M833-F1
#
_cell.length_a   1.000
_cell.length_b   1.000
_cell.length_c   1.000
_cell.angle_alpha   90.00
_cell.angle_beta   90.00
_cell.angle_gamma   90.00
#
_symmetry.space_group_name_H-M   'P 1'
#
loop_
_entity.id
_entity.type
_entity.pdbx_description
1 polymer ?
#
loop_
_entity_poly.entity_id
_entity_poly.type
_entity_poly.pdbx_seq_one_letter_code
_entity_poly.pdbx_strand_id
1 'polypeptide(L)'
;MYARNDFRSDLPYLRVLRTYPLSSASLVGAEILSSAAVLFTIQLTMLTIAWLAPVPGNDVGMGAHIPSLGTRTVLFVFALVVCAVMDLLGVAVRNAVALFFPGWVKLGNDAGGVESIGYNVLGTLGGFLLLALLFVVPAGAAVGVLWGGSGLGSVTGRSLGVGAVIVFIVLVALELALVFRWLGGVYDDIDAGELLEPA
;
A
#
# COMPACT_ATOMS: atom_id res chain seq x y z
N MET A 1 -17.56 -12.83 -4.13
CA MET A 1 -16.27 -13.16 -4.75
C MET A 1 -15.36 -11.96 -4.54
N TYR A 2 -14.85 -11.79 -3.31
CA TYR A 2 -13.83 -10.79 -3.02
C TYR A 2 -12.51 -11.34 -3.58
N ALA A 3 -11.85 -10.59 -4.46
CA ALA A 3 -10.50 -10.89 -4.91
C ALA A 3 -9.55 -10.73 -3.72
N ARG A 4 -9.42 -11.77 -2.92
CA ARG A 4 -8.50 -11.84 -1.80
C ARG A 4 -7.32 -12.69 -2.27
N ASN A 5 -6.50 -12.11 -3.15
CA ASN A 5 -5.19 -12.65 -3.50
C ASN A 5 -4.25 -12.32 -2.34
N ASP A 6 -4.08 -13.30 -1.47
CA ASP A 6 -3.21 -13.22 -0.30
C ASP A 6 -2.47 -14.55 -0.24
N PHE A 7 -1.22 -14.55 0.21
CA PHE A 7 -0.41 -15.76 0.35
C PHE A 7 -1.11 -16.90 1.07
N ARG A 8 -2.11 -16.61 1.90
CA ARG A 8 -2.96 -17.59 2.60
C ARG A 8 -3.62 -18.62 1.66
N SER A 9 -4.03 -18.22 0.45
CA SER A 9 -4.59 -19.15 -0.54
C SER A 9 -3.53 -19.94 -1.29
N ASP A 10 -2.29 -19.43 -1.30
CA ASP A 10 -1.20 -19.89 -2.16
C ASP A 10 -0.21 -20.78 -1.40
N LEU A 11 -0.13 -20.63 -0.07
CA LEU A 11 0.66 -21.45 0.84
C LEU A 11 0.45 -22.97 0.66
N PRO A 12 -0.79 -23.48 0.44
CA PRO A 12 -1.00 -24.90 0.16
C PRO A 12 -0.37 -25.40 -1.14
N TYR A 13 -0.10 -24.50 -2.11
CA TYR A 13 0.43 -24.83 -3.43
C TYR A 13 1.93 -24.49 -3.60
N LEU A 14 2.63 -24.15 -2.51
CA LEU A 14 4.06 -23.79 -2.53
C LEU A 14 4.94 -24.78 -3.30
N ARG A 15 4.66 -26.08 -3.20
CA ARG A 15 5.43 -27.12 -3.90
C ARG A 15 5.30 -27.02 -5.42
N VAL A 16 4.10 -26.69 -5.91
CA VAL A 16 3.86 -26.50 -7.35
C VAL A 16 4.50 -25.20 -7.81
N LEU A 17 4.36 -24.13 -7.02
CA LEU A 17 4.96 -22.82 -7.32
C LEU A 17 6.50 -22.88 -7.41
N ARG A 18 7.17 -23.67 -6.55
CA ARG A 18 8.62 -23.88 -6.61
C ARG A 18 9.11 -24.64 -7.84
N THR A 19 8.23 -25.29 -8.61
CA THR A 19 8.64 -25.93 -9.88
C THR A 19 8.80 -24.93 -11.03
N TYR A 20 8.29 -23.70 -10.87
CA TYR A 20 8.47 -22.63 -11.85
C TYR A 20 9.84 -21.95 -11.69
N PRO A 21 10.53 -21.60 -12.79
CA PRO A 21 11.82 -20.90 -12.78
C PRO A 21 11.64 -19.40 -12.51
N LEU A 22 10.89 -19.05 -11.47
CA LEU A 22 10.61 -17.68 -11.07
C LEU A 22 11.33 -17.39 -9.75
N SER A 23 11.80 -16.15 -9.58
CA SER A 23 12.34 -15.73 -8.29
C SER A 23 11.20 -15.54 -7.29
N SER A 24 11.40 -15.96 -6.06
CA SER A 24 10.44 -15.82 -4.96
C SER A 24 10.01 -14.37 -4.75
N ALA A 25 10.95 -13.43 -4.89
CA ALA A 25 10.66 -12.00 -4.84
C ALA A 25 9.71 -11.54 -5.97
N SER A 26 9.83 -12.11 -7.17
CA SER A 26 8.91 -11.80 -8.28
C SER A 26 7.52 -12.39 -8.05
N LEU A 27 7.44 -13.56 -7.40
CA LEU A 27 6.16 -14.18 -7.05
C LEU A 27 5.41 -13.33 -6.00
N VAL A 28 6.10 -12.96 -4.93
CA VAL A 28 5.60 -12.05 -3.88
C VAL A 28 5.22 -10.69 -4.44
N GLY A 29 6.06 -10.13 -5.31
CA GLY A 29 5.76 -8.89 -5.98
C GLY A 29 4.51 -8.96 -6.85
N ALA A 30 4.35 -10.03 -7.64
CA ALA A 30 3.18 -10.20 -8.50
C ALA A 30 1.88 -10.37 -7.71
N GLU A 31 1.93 -11.09 -6.58
CA GLU A 31 0.77 -11.31 -5.70
C GLU A 31 0.31 -10.02 -5.02
N ILE A 32 1.26 -9.24 -4.50
CA ILE A 32 0.97 -7.93 -3.91
C ILE A 32 0.45 -6.96 -4.97
N LEU A 33 1.07 -6.97 -6.16
CA LEU A 33 0.71 -6.06 -7.26
C LEU A 33 -0.68 -6.38 -7.82
N SER A 34 -1.05 -7.66 -7.96
CA SER A 34 -2.37 -8.06 -8.47
C SER A 34 -3.49 -7.56 -7.55
N SER A 35 -3.33 -7.77 -6.24
CA SER A 35 -4.28 -7.31 -5.22
C SER A 35 -4.34 -5.78 -5.13
N ALA A 36 -3.19 -5.11 -5.16
CA ALA A 36 -3.14 -3.65 -5.16
C ALA A 36 -3.74 -3.04 -6.45
N ALA A 37 -3.56 -3.67 -7.62
CA ALA A 37 -4.08 -3.17 -8.89
C ALA A 37 -5.61 -3.12 -8.91
N VAL A 38 -6.29 -4.09 -8.29
CA VAL A 38 -7.76 -4.09 -8.17
C VAL A 38 -8.24 -2.89 -7.35
N LEU A 39 -7.63 -2.65 -6.18
CA LEU A 39 -7.96 -1.51 -5.32
C LEU A 39 -7.68 -0.18 -6.02
N PHE A 40 -6.51 -0.07 -6.65
CA PHE A 40 -6.09 1.11 -7.38
C PHE A 40 -7.02 1.43 -8.55
N THR A 41 -7.53 0.42 -9.26
CA THR A 41 -8.49 0.62 -10.37
C THR A 41 -9.80 1.24 -9.89
N ILE A 42 -10.30 0.78 -8.74
CA ILE A 42 -11.51 1.35 -8.11
C ILE A 42 -11.24 2.80 -7.70
N GLN A 43 -10.13 3.06 -7.03
CA GLN A 43 -9.76 4.40 -6.59
C GLN A 43 -9.55 5.37 -7.76
N LEU A 44 -8.87 4.91 -8.82
CA LEU A 44 -8.68 5.67 -10.06
C LEU A 44 -10.02 6.07 -10.67
N THR A 45 -10.98 5.14 -10.70
CA THR A 45 -12.34 5.41 -11.20
C THR A 45 -13.03 6.49 -10.36
N MET A 46 -13.01 6.36 -9.03
CA MET A 46 -13.65 7.33 -8.13
C MET A 46 -12.98 8.72 -8.20
N LEU A 47 -11.65 8.78 -8.21
CA LEU A 47 -10.90 10.02 -8.31
C LEU A 47 -11.12 10.71 -9.67
N THR A 48 -11.24 9.93 -10.75
CA THR A 48 -11.54 10.48 -12.09
C THR A 48 -12.93 11.09 -12.12
N ILE A 49 -13.93 10.42 -11.53
CA ILE A 49 -15.29 10.98 -11.38
C ILE A 49 -15.25 12.29 -10.57
N ALA A 50 -14.51 12.32 -9.46
CA ALA A 50 -14.36 13.53 -8.64
C ALA A 50 -13.64 14.68 -9.37
N TRP A 51 -12.66 14.35 -10.21
CA TRP A 51 -11.94 15.33 -11.03
C TRP A 51 -12.81 15.91 -12.15
N LEU A 52 -13.65 15.08 -12.79
CA LEU A 52 -14.58 15.48 -13.85
C LEU A 52 -15.89 16.11 -13.33
N ALA A 53 -16.18 15.97 -12.03
CA ALA A 53 -17.41 16.48 -11.44
C ALA A 53 -17.62 17.97 -11.78
N PRO A 54 -18.80 18.34 -12.33
CA PRO A 54 -19.13 19.73 -12.61
C PRO A 54 -19.06 20.55 -11.34
N VAL A 55 -18.40 21.70 -11.43
CA VAL A 55 -18.35 22.67 -10.34
C VAL A 55 -19.50 23.64 -10.57
N PRO A 56 -20.47 23.74 -9.64
CA PRO A 56 -21.44 24.83 -9.68
C PRO A 56 -20.68 26.15 -9.68
N GLY A 57 -21.06 27.05 -10.58
CA GLY A 57 -20.46 28.39 -10.64
C GLY A 57 -20.47 29.03 -9.25
N ASN A 58 -19.45 29.84 -9.01
CA ASN A 58 -19.20 30.67 -7.83
C ASN A 58 -20.34 31.68 -7.47
N ASP A 59 -21.52 31.50 -8.04
CA ASP A 59 -22.74 32.29 -7.85
C ASP A 59 -23.68 31.72 -6.77
N VAL A 60 -23.41 30.51 -6.26
CA VAL A 60 -24.16 29.97 -5.12
C VAL A 60 -23.47 30.42 -3.84
N GLY A 61 -24.06 31.40 -3.13
CA GLY A 61 -23.53 32.15 -1.99
C GLY A 61 -23.11 31.37 -0.73
N MET A 62 -22.63 30.14 -0.85
CA MET A 62 -21.84 29.45 0.15
C MET A 62 -20.36 29.70 -0.18
N GLY A 63 -19.66 30.45 0.68
CA GLY A 63 -18.27 30.93 0.49
C GLY A 63 -17.17 29.87 0.36
N ALA A 64 -17.46 28.69 -0.20
CA ALA A 64 -16.46 27.70 -0.57
C ALA A 64 -15.78 28.14 -1.87
N HIS A 65 -14.57 28.68 -1.76
CA HIS A 65 -13.71 28.95 -2.91
C HIS A 65 -13.32 27.63 -3.56
N ILE A 66 -13.95 27.28 -4.69
CA ILE A 66 -13.67 26.02 -5.38
C ILE A 66 -12.34 26.17 -6.13
N PRO A 67 -11.36 25.27 -5.93
CA PRO A 67 -10.04 25.42 -6.52
C PRO A 67 -10.08 25.42 -8.05
N SER A 68 -9.20 26.21 -8.67
CA SER A 68 -9.02 26.21 -10.13
C SER A 68 -8.76 24.82 -10.70
N LEU A 69 -9.06 24.59 -11.99
CA LEU A 69 -8.79 23.32 -12.66
C LEU A 69 -7.32 22.88 -12.54
N GLY A 70 -6.39 23.83 -12.56
CA GLY A 70 -4.97 23.57 -12.34
C GLY A 70 -4.69 22.98 -10.95
N THR A 71 -5.26 23.58 -9.91
CA THR A 71 -5.14 23.08 -8.52
C THR A 71 -5.82 21.72 -8.36
N ARG A 72 -7.01 21.52 -8.95
CA ARG A 72 -7.72 20.22 -8.93
C ARG A 72 -6.89 19.11 -9.58
N THR A 73 -6.20 19.41 -10.68
CA THR A 73 -5.34 18.45 -11.38
C THR A 73 -4.13 18.06 -10.52
N VAL A 74 -3.51 19.03 -9.84
CA VAL A 74 -2.41 18.74 -8.90
C VAL A 74 -2.90 17.87 -7.74
N LEU A 75 -4.06 18.19 -7.15
CA LEU A 75 -4.66 17.40 -6.07
C LEU A 75 -5.03 15.99 -6.55
N PHE A 76 -5.56 15.84 -7.76
CA PHE A 76 -5.88 14.55 -8.36
C PHE A 76 -4.63 13.67 -8.50
N VAL A 77 -3.55 14.20 -9.08
CA VAL A 77 -2.28 13.48 -9.23
C VAL A 77 -1.70 13.11 -7.86
N PHE A 78 -1.73 14.04 -6.90
CA PHE A 78 -1.25 13.77 -5.55
C PHE A 78 -2.05 12.67 -4.86
N ALA A 79 -3.39 12.77 -4.89
CA ALA A 79 -4.27 11.77 -4.30
C ALA A 79 -4.04 10.39 -4.92
N LEU A 80 -3.92 10.32 -6.25
CA LEU A 80 -3.67 9.08 -6.99
C LEU A 80 -2.36 8.41 -6.58
N VAL A 81 -1.29 9.19 -6.40
CA VAL A 81 0.00 8.69 -5.91
C VAL A 81 -0.11 8.16 -4.48
N VAL A 82 -0.67 8.96 -3.56
CA VAL A 82 -0.80 8.56 -2.15
C VAL A 82 -1.65 7.30 -2.02
N CYS A 83 -2.77 7.24 -2.74
CA CYS A 83 -3.65 6.09 -2.82
C CYS A 83 -2.93 4.82 -3.30
N ALA A 84 -2.20 4.90 -4.42
CA ALA A 84 -1.42 3.76 -4.93
C ALA A 84 -0.41 3.23 -3.90
N VAL A 85 0.26 4.14 -3.19
CA VAL A 85 1.22 3.80 -2.15
C VAL A 85 0.55 3.11 -0.96
N MET A 86 -0.59 3.66 -0.49
CA MET A 86 -1.33 3.08 0.62
C MET A 86 -1.86 1.69 0.29
N ASP A 87 -2.33 1.46 -0.94
CA ASP A 87 -2.77 0.15 -1.40
C ASP A 87 -1.62 -0.85 -1.42
N LEU A 88 -0.49 -0.49 -2.04
CA LEU A 88 0.69 -1.35 -2.12
C LEU A 88 1.24 -1.71 -0.73
N LEU A 89 1.45 -0.72 0.13
CA LEU A 89 1.95 -0.96 1.49
C LEU A 89 0.95 -1.75 2.33
N GLY A 90 -0.34 -1.40 2.25
CA GLY A 90 -1.39 -2.09 3.00
C GLY A 90 -1.51 -3.57 2.62
N VAL A 91 -1.43 -3.88 1.32
CA VAL A 91 -1.42 -5.25 0.82
C VAL A 91 -0.13 -5.97 1.18
N ALA A 92 1.03 -5.31 1.04
CA ALA A 92 2.33 -5.89 1.39
C ALA A 92 2.40 -6.26 2.88
N VAL A 93 1.93 -5.39 3.78
CA VAL A 93 1.90 -5.65 5.22
C VAL A 93 0.99 -6.84 5.55
N ARG A 94 -0.19 -6.93 4.92
CA ARG A 94 -1.12 -8.06 5.15
C ARG A 94 -0.52 -9.40 4.70
N ASN A 95 0.12 -9.41 3.54
CA ASN A 95 0.82 -10.56 3.00
C ASN A 95 2.05 -10.92 3.85
N ALA A 96 2.79 -9.92 4.35
CA ALA A 96 3.91 -10.11 5.26
C ALA A 96 3.47 -10.80 6.55
N VAL A 97 2.38 -10.35 7.18
CA VAL A 97 1.85 -10.97 8.40
C VAL A 97 1.46 -12.44 8.14
N ALA A 98 0.89 -12.74 6.96
CA ALA A 98 0.57 -14.11 6.59
C ALA A 98 1.83 -15.00 6.45
N LEU A 99 2.93 -14.42 5.96
CA LEU A 99 4.20 -15.11 5.76
C LEU A 99 4.97 -15.33 7.08
N PHE A 100 5.02 -14.32 7.95
CA PHE A 100 5.74 -14.41 9.24
C PHE A 100 5.02 -15.20 10.31
N PHE A 101 3.69 -15.20 10.27
CA PHE A 101 2.87 -15.84 11.29
C PHE A 101 1.84 -16.77 10.63
N PRO A 102 2.30 -17.83 9.93
CA PRO A 102 1.40 -18.77 9.26
C PRO A 102 0.43 -19.42 10.26
N GLY A 103 0.88 -19.68 11.50
CA GLY A 103 0.04 -20.20 12.59
C GLY A 103 -1.00 -19.23 13.15
N TRP A 104 -0.91 -17.92 12.84
CA TRP A 104 -1.95 -16.93 13.17
C TRP A 104 -2.99 -16.79 12.05
N VAL A 105 -2.74 -17.46 10.92
CA VAL A 105 -3.64 -17.49 9.78
C VAL A 105 -4.41 -18.81 9.77
N LYS A 106 -5.74 -18.71 9.84
CA LYS A 106 -6.60 -19.88 9.62
C LYS A 106 -6.50 -20.32 8.15
N LEU A 107 -5.90 -21.48 7.91
CA LEU A 107 -5.99 -22.21 6.65
C LEU A 107 -7.34 -22.96 6.63
N GLY A 108 -8.39 -22.38 6.06
CA GLY A 108 -9.70 -23.03 5.89
C GLY A 108 -10.91 -22.27 6.47
N ASN A 109 -12.08 -22.92 6.43
CA ASN A 109 -13.39 -22.36 6.78
C ASN A 109 -13.75 -22.51 8.28
N ASP A 110 -12.78 -22.71 9.17
CA ASP A 110 -13.06 -22.91 10.58
C ASP A 110 -13.51 -21.59 11.25
N ALA A 111 -14.78 -21.60 11.66
CA ALA A 111 -15.45 -20.54 12.41
C ALA A 111 -14.82 -20.40 13.80
N GLY A 112 -13.68 -19.72 13.86
CA GLY A 112 -12.93 -19.65 15.12
C GLY A 112 -13.59 -18.80 16.20
N GLY A 113 -13.33 -19.19 17.44
CA GLY A 113 -13.84 -18.56 18.65
C GLY A 113 -13.23 -17.19 18.95
N VAL A 114 -13.53 -16.70 20.14
CA VAL A 114 -13.19 -15.35 20.65
C VAL A 114 -11.68 -15.05 20.57
N GLU A 115 -10.81 -16.05 20.70
CA GLU A 115 -9.36 -15.89 20.58
C GLU A 115 -8.93 -15.40 19.19
N SER A 116 -9.64 -15.79 18.14
CA SER A 116 -9.34 -15.34 16.78
C SER A 116 -9.67 -13.86 16.55
N ILE A 117 -10.53 -13.26 17.36
CA ILE A 117 -10.77 -11.82 17.35
C ILE A 117 -9.54 -11.09 17.91
N GLY A 118 -8.94 -11.59 19.00
CA GLY A 118 -7.74 -11.01 19.61
C GLY A 118 -6.55 -10.96 18.65
N TYR A 119 -6.26 -12.07 17.97
CA TYR A 119 -5.19 -12.11 16.95
C TYR A 119 -5.46 -11.19 15.75
N ASN A 120 -6.71 -11.11 15.29
CA ASN A 120 -7.08 -10.20 14.20
C ASN A 120 -6.90 -8.73 14.60
N VAL A 121 -7.27 -8.36 15.83
CA VAL A 121 -7.10 -7.00 16.36
C VAL A 121 -5.61 -6.66 16.50
N LEU A 122 -4.81 -7.55 17.09
CA LEU A 122 -3.36 -7.37 17.22
C LEU A 122 -2.66 -7.27 15.86
N GLY A 123 -3.00 -8.15 14.91
CA GLY A 123 -2.45 -8.12 13.56
C GLY A 123 -2.83 -6.84 12.80
N THR A 124 -4.07 -6.37 12.99
CA THR A 124 -4.53 -5.11 12.38
C THR A 124 -3.82 -3.91 12.99
N LEU A 125 -3.73 -3.84 14.33
CA LEU A 125 -3.00 -2.78 15.04
C LEU A 125 -1.51 -2.77 14.68
N GLY A 126 -0.86 -3.93 14.70
CA GLY A 126 0.54 -4.09 14.30
C GLY A 126 0.76 -3.67 12.85
N GLY A 127 -0.16 -4.05 11.95
CA GLY A 127 -0.12 -3.62 10.55
C GLY A 127 -0.27 -2.11 10.38
N PHE A 128 -1.18 -1.47 11.13
CA PHE A 128 -1.32 -0.01 11.13
C PHE A 128 -0.09 0.69 11.68
N LEU A 129 0.52 0.18 12.76
CA LEU A 129 1.75 0.73 13.33
C LEU A 129 2.92 0.60 12.35
N LEU A 130 3.06 -0.56 11.69
CA LEU A 130 4.10 -0.77 10.68
C LEU A 130 3.91 0.15 9.48
N LEU A 131 2.67 0.30 9.00
CA LEU A 131 2.34 1.20 7.90
C LEU A 131 2.59 2.66 8.30
N ALA A 132 2.23 3.05 9.52
CA ALA A 132 2.52 4.38 10.06
C ALA A 132 4.03 4.64 10.11
N LEU A 133 4.81 3.67 10.59
CA LEU A 133 6.28 3.75 10.66
C LEU A 133 6.90 3.90 9.27
N LEU A 134 6.47 3.07 8.31
CA LEU A 134 6.90 3.17 6.91
C LEU A 134 6.58 4.54 6.33
N PHE A 135 5.46 5.16 6.70
CA PHE A 135 5.09 6.47 6.17
C PHE A 135 5.90 7.64 6.77
N VAL A 136 6.55 7.47 7.93
CA VAL A 136 7.24 8.57 8.63
C VAL A 136 8.33 9.18 7.75
N VAL A 137 9.17 8.35 7.14
CA VAL A 137 10.32 8.81 6.33
C VAL A 137 9.86 9.55 5.06
N PRO A 138 9.01 8.97 4.18
CA PRO A 138 8.60 9.64 2.96
C PRO A 138 7.76 10.89 3.24
N ALA A 139 6.85 10.85 4.22
CA ALA A 139 6.06 12.02 4.59
C ALA A 139 6.92 13.12 5.23
N GLY A 140 7.82 12.75 6.15
CA GLY A 140 8.74 13.68 6.79
C GLY A 140 9.67 14.38 5.79
N ALA A 141 10.20 13.63 4.82
CA ALA A 141 11.02 14.20 3.76
C ALA A 141 10.22 15.16 2.86
N ALA A 142 9.00 14.79 2.46
CA ALA A 142 8.13 15.66 1.67
C ALA A 142 7.82 16.97 2.40
N VAL A 143 7.49 16.90 3.70
CA VAL A 143 7.29 18.08 4.56
C VAL A 143 8.57 18.90 4.68
N GLY A 144 9.73 18.25 4.83
CA GLY A 144 11.04 18.91 4.86
C GLY A 144 11.33 19.72 3.60
N VAL A 145 11.00 19.19 2.41
CA VAL A 145 11.12 19.91 1.13
C VAL A 145 10.22 21.14 1.10
N LEU A 146 8.95 21.00 1.51
CA LEU A 146 8.01 22.12 1.54
C LEU A 146 8.46 23.21 2.52
N TRP A 147 8.86 22.83 3.72
CA TRP A 147 9.26 23.75 4.78
C TRP A 147 10.58 24.44 4.46
N GLY A 148 11.63 23.69 4.12
CA GLY A 148 12.94 24.23 3.76
C GLY A 148 12.90 25.10 2.50
N GLY A 149 12.10 24.71 1.50
CA GLY A 149 11.92 25.49 0.29
C GLY A 149 11.16 26.80 0.50
N SER A 150 10.18 26.82 1.41
CA SER A 150 9.42 28.02 1.75
C SER A 150 10.28 29.10 2.44
N GLY A 151 11.32 28.70 3.17
CA GLY A 151 12.25 29.62 3.83
C GLY A 151 13.23 30.33 2.88
N LEU A 152 13.41 29.82 1.66
CA LEU A 152 14.39 30.34 0.69
C LEU A 152 13.86 31.47 -0.19
N GLY A 153 12.57 31.84 -0.10
CA GLY A 153 11.94 33.01 -0.73
C GLY A 153 11.95 33.09 -2.27
N SER A 154 12.74 32.24 -2.94
CA SER A 154 13.05 32.28 -4.37
C SER A 154 12.32 31.21 -5.18
N VAL A 155 11.63 30.28 -4.52
CA VAL A 155 10.96 29.15 -5.16
C VAL A 155 9.44 29.31 -5.11
N THR A 156 8.79 29.26 -6.26
CA THR A 156 7.33 29.31 -6.35
C THR A 156 6.70 28.11 -5.64
N GLY A 157 5.57 28.32 -4.94
CA GLY A 157 4.90 27.25 -4.19
C GLY A 157 4.54 26.01 -5.04
N ARG A 158 4.34 26.19 -6.35
CA ARG A 158 4.04 25.10 -7.29
C ARG A 158 5.25 24.18 -7.55
N SER A 159 6.46 24.73 -7.72
CA SER A 159 7.67 23.91 -7.92
C SER A 159 8.07 23.16 -6.65
N LEU A 160 7.83 23.76 -5.47
CA LEU A 160 8.01 23.07 -4.19
C LEU A 160 7.06 21.88 -4.04
N GLY A 161 5.79 22.07 -4.40
CA GLY A 161 4.82 20.97 -4.40
C GLY A 161 5.25 19.80 -5.30
N VAL A 162 5.67 20.09 -6.53
CA VAL A 162 6.17 19.05 -7.45
C VAL A 162 7.40 18.34 -6.87
N GLY A 163 8.37 19.09 -6.33
CA GLY A 163 9.56 18.52 -5.69
C GLY A 163 9.22 17.60 -4.52
N ALA A 164 8.30 18.01 -3.64
CA ALA A 164 7.87 17.21 -2.51
C ALA A 164 7.20 15.90 -2.95
N VAL A 165 6.38 15.93 -4.00
CA VAL A 165 5.76 14.73 -4.58
C VAL A 165 6.79 13.78 -5.16
N ILE A 166 7.78 14.30 -5.90
CA ILE A 166 8.85 13.48 -6.47
C ILE A 166 9.65 12.80 -5.34
N VAL A 167 10.04 13.55 -4.31
CA VAL A 167 10.77 13.01 -3.16
C VAL A 167 9.95 11.94 -2.44
N PHE A 168 8.66 12.19 -2.22
CA PHE A 168 7.75 11.22 -1.64
C PHE A 168 7.69 9.92 -2.45
N ILE A 169 7.48 10.01 -3.77
CA ILE A 169 7.41 8.84 -4.67
C ILE A 169 8.71 8.03 -4.64
N VAL A 170 9.85 8.71 -4.74
CA VAL A 170 11.16 8.06 -4.78
C VAL A 170 11.43 7.32 -3.48
N LEU A 171 11.17 7.94 -2.33
CA LEU A 171 11.40 7.31 -1.03
C LEU A 171 10.48 6.11 -0.82
N VAL A 172 9.20 6.24 -1.16
CA VAL A 172 8.28 5.10 -1.08
C VAL A 172 8.72 3.96 -2.00
N ALA A 173 9.14 4.26 -3.22
CA ALA A 173 9.60 3.22 -4.16
C ALA A 173 10.82 2.48 -3.60
N LEU A 174 11.74 3.19 -2.94
CA LEU A 174 12.89 2.59 -2.25
C LEU A 174 12.45 1.72 -1.06
N GLU A 175 11.53 2.21 -0.23
CA GLU A 175 10.99 1.43 0.90
C GLU A 175 10.28 0.17 0.43
N LEU A 176 9.43 0.27 -0.59
CA LEU A 176 8.76 -0.89 -1.19
C LEU A 176 9.75 -1.90 -1.76
N ALA A 177 10.81 -1.44 -2.44
CA ALA A 177 11.84 -2.33 -2.96
C ALA A 177 12.59 -3.08 -1.85
N LEU A 178 12.86 -2.40 -0.72
CA LEU A 178 13.46 -3.02 0.46
C LEU A 178 12.51 -4.04 1.09
N VAL A 179 11.23 -3.69 1.26
CA VAL A 179 10.20 -4.58 1.80
C VAL A 179 10.04 -5.83 0.91
N PHE A 180 9.97 -5.67 -0.41
CA PHE A 180 9.85 -6.82 -1.32
C PHE A 180 11.08 -7.72 -1.32
N ARG A 181 12.29 -7.15 -1.29
CA ARG A 181 13.52 -7.96 -1.16
C ARG A 181 13.56 -8.73 0.16
N TRP A 182 13.17 -8.07 1.25
CA TRP A 182 13.16 -8.68 2.57
C TRP A 182 12.11 -9.79 2.66
N LEU A 183 10.89 -9.55 2.17
CA LEU A 183 9.83 -10.57 2.12
C LEU A 183 10.19 -11.76 1.22
N GLY A 184 10.86 -11.51 0.09
CA GLY A 184 11.37 -12.56 -0.78
C GLY A 184 12.34 -13.49 -0.04
N GLY A 185 13.27 -12.94 0.75
CA GLY A 185 14.18 -13.73 1.57
C GLY A 185 13.47 -14.56 2.65
N VAL A 186 12.46 -13.98 3.30
CA VAL A 186 11.64 -14.70 4.30
C VAL A 186 10.88 -15.86 3.65
N TYR A 187 10.37 -15.67 2.44
CA TYR A 187 9.70 -16.73 1.69
C TYR A 187 10.66 -17.86 1.32
N ASP A 188 11.91 -17.53 0.98
CA ASP A 188 12.96 -18.51 0.69
C ASP A 188 13.34 -19.34 1.93
N ASP A 189 13.35 -18.70 3.11
CA ASP A 189 13.69 -19.34 4.39
C ASP A 189 12.56 -20.24 4.95
N ILE A 190 11.30 -20.10 4.49
CA ILE A 190 10.21 -21.00 4.89
C ILE A 190 10.45 -22.37 4.28
N ASP A 191 11.00 -23.28 5.07
CA ASP A 191 11.35 -24.62 4.61
C ASP A 191 10.08 -25.45 4.34
N ALA A 192 10.02 -26.10 3.18
CA ALA A 192 8.85 -26.90 2.76
C ALA A 192 8.68 -28.21 3.58
N GLY A 193 9.59 -28.45 4.53
CA GLY A 193 9.61 -29.58 5.45
C GLY A 193 8.73 -29.42 6.69
N GLU A 194 8.56 -28.21 7.23
CA GLU A 194 7.81 -28.00 8.49
C GLU A 194 6.28 -28.16 8.35
N LEU A 195 5.74 -27.99 7.14
CA LEU A 195 4.29 -28.13 6.88
C LEU A 195 3.81 -29.60 6.78
N LEU A 196 4.68 -30.58 7.05
CA LEU A 196 4.40 -32.02 6.89
C LEU A 196 4.50 -32.86 8.17
N GLU A 197 4.71 -32.29 9.34
CA GLU A 197 4.43 -33.05 10.56
C GLU A 197 2.92 -32.93 10.86
N PRO A 198 2.11 -33.99 10.62
CA PRO A 198 0.81 -34.06 11.27
C PRO A 198 1.07 -34.10 12.77
N ALA A 199 0.46 -33.16 13.50
CA ALA A 199 0.25 -33.32 14.94
C ALA A 199 -0.57 -34.58 15.22
#